data_AF-A0A936GJT5-F1
#
_entry.id   AF-A0A936GJT5-F1
#
_cell.length_a   1.000
_cell.length_b   1.000
_cell.length_c   1.000
_cell.angle_alpha   90.00
_cell.angle_beta   90.00
_cell.angle_gamma   90.00
#
_symmetry.space_group_name_H-M   'P 1'
#
loop_
_entity.id
_entity.type
_entity.pdbx_description
1 polymer ?
#
loop_
_entity_poly.entity_id
_entity_poly.type
_entity_poly.pdbx_seq_one_letter_code
_entity_poly.pdbx_strand_id
1 'polypeptide(L)'
;MKEPPPLIDSVRIIRYCCFSAEIHPTGRRRIFIGDDQLDLNRVRALSIGENLVDGGLMLLHCASNWDALAGFHYESTAAAEDGANSAYTGALLSWESFRELTSAELAEIENVRVELNASAHEHPDSSENEA
;
A
#
# COMPACT_ATOMS: atom_id res chain seq x y z
N MET A 1 -8.26 2.20 -16.31
CA MET A 1 -7.04 1.62 -15.67
C MET A 1 -7.29 0.13 -15.50
N LYS A 2 -6.24 -0.71 -15.43
CA LYS A 2 -6.38 -2.16 -15.24
C LYS A 2 -6.11 -2.53 -13.78
N GLU A 3 -6.61 -3.70 -13.36
CA GLU A 3 -6.30 -4.35 -12.08
C GLU A 3 -4.79 -4.27 -11.76
N PRO A 4 -4.39 -4.04 -10.49
CA PRO A 4 -2.99 -4.02 -10.10
C PRO A 4 -2.29 -5.37 -10.29
N PRO A 5 -0.95 -5.41 -10.24
CA PRO A 5 -0.25 -6.66 -9.98
C PRO A 5 -0.65 -7.21 -8.59
N PRO A 6 -0.58 -8.54 -8.38
CA PRO A 6 -0.88 -9.17 -7.09
C PRO A 6 -0.05 -8.66 -5.90
N LEU A 7 1.12 -8.12 -6.19
CA LEU A 7 2.11 -7.66 -5.23
C LEU A 7 2.65 -6.28 -5.67
N ILE A 8 2.64 -5.31 -4.75
CA ILE A 8 3.24 -3.97 -4.93
C ILE A 8 4.06 -3.67 -3.68
N ASP A 9 5.36 -3.39 -3.81
CA ASP A 9 6.26 -3.01 -2.70
C ASP A 9 6.09 -3.90 -1.45
N SER A 10 6.17 -5.22 -1.64
CA SER A 10 5.99 -6.21 -0.57
C SER A 10 4.58 -6.25 0.06
N VAL A 11 3.58 -5.62 -0.57
CA VAL A 11 2.18 -5.64 -0.13
C VAL A 11 1.35 -6.49 -1.09
N ARG A 12 0.77 -7.57 -0.57
CA ARG A 12 -0.18 -8.42 -1.32
C ARG A 12 -1.53 -7.72 -1.41
N ILE A 13 -2.00 -7.46 -2.62
CA ILE A 13 -3.20 -6.66 -2.84
C ILE A 13 -4.48 -7.46 -2.56
N ILE A 14 -5.40 -6.85 -1.82
CA ILE A 14 -6.70 -7.42 -1.45
C ILE A 14 -7.84 -6.60 -2.07
N ARG A 15 -7.70 -5.26 -2.09
CA ARG A 15 -8.65 -4.34 -2.71
C ARG A 15 -7.92 -3.22 -3.40
N TYR A 16 -8.57 -2.61 -4.38
CA TYR A 16 -8.02 -1.47 -5.09
C TYR A 16 -9.10 -0.49 -5.54
N CYS A 17 -8.72 0.74 -5.80
CA CYS A 17 -9.60 1.79 -6.29
C CYS A 17 -8.84 2.61 -7.34
N CYS A 18 -9.43 2.78 -8.51
CA CYS A 18 -8.87 3.63 -9.56
C CYS A 18 -9.64 4.96 -9.64
N PHE A 19 -8.93 6.06 -9.86
CA PHE A 19 -9.57 7.35 -10.05
C PHE A 19 -9.98 7.52 -11.51
N SER A 20 -11.26 7.84 -11.74
CA SER A 20 -11.84 8.00 -13.09
C SER A 20 -11.54 9.37 -13.72
N ALA A 21 -11.17 10.36 -12.92
CA ALA A 21 -10.82 11.71 -13.35
C ALA A 21 -9.64 12.24 -12.51
N GLU A 22 -9.04 13.35 -12.95
CA GLU A 22 -8.08 14.09 -12.14
C GLU A 22 -8.76 14.52 -10.84
N ILE A 23 -8.41 13.84 -9.75
CA ILE A 23 -8.83 14.29 -8.43
C ILE A 23 -8.16 15.64 -8.23
N HIS A 24 -8.97 16.65 -7.95
CA HIS A 24 -8.50 17.89 -7.39
C HIS A 24 -8.58 17.67 -5.88
N PRO A 25 -7.46 17.33 -5.21
CA PRO A 25 -7.46 17.11 -3.77
C PRO A 25 -7.84 18.43 -3.09
N THR A 26 -9.12 18.58 -2.77
CA THR A 26 -9.65 19.67 -1.93
C THR A 26 -9.57 19.30 -0.45
N GLY A 27 -9.09 18.10 -0.15
CA GLY A 27 -8.99 17.52 1.18
C GLY A 27 -8.18 18.38 2.13
N ARG A 28 -8.68 18.50 3.37
CA ARG A 28 -7.99 19.18 4.48
C ARG A 28 -6.76 18.42 4.97
N ARG A 29 -6.63 17.14 4.62
CA ARG A 29 -5.58 16.24 5.11
C ARG A 29 -4.41 16.24 4.12
N ARG A 30 -3.28 16.78 4.56
CA ARG A 30 -2.01 16.67 3.86
C ARG A 30 -1.36 15.33 4.24
N ILE A 31 -0.84 14.64 3.25
CA ILE A 31 -0.08 13.40 3.45
C ILE A 31 1.39 13.77 3.38
N PHE A 32 2.17 13.34 4.38
CA PHE A 32 3.60 13.58 4.45
C PHE A 32 4.35 12.26 4.44
N ILE A 33 5.48 12.24 3.75
CA ILE A 33 6.43 11.13 3.66
C ILE A 33 7.76 11.70 4.16
N GLY A 34 8.10 11.42 5.42
CA GLY A 34 9.16 12.17 6.11
C GLY A 34 8.82 13.67 6.17
N ASP A 35 9.72 14.52 5.68
CA ASP A 35 9.54 15.97 5.64
C ASP A 35 8.82 16.46 4.38
N ASP A 36 8.64 15.60 3.37
CA ASP A 36 8.05 15.96 2.09
C ASP A 36 6.54 15.73 2.08
N GLN A 37 5.79 16.68 1.53
CA GLN A 37 4.36 16.50 1.30
C GLN A 37 4.15 15.70 0.02
N LEU A 38 3.37 14.61 0.09
CA LEU A 38 2.94 13.85 -1.08
C LEU A 38 2.12 14.76 -2.01
N ASP A 39 2.55 14.86 -3.26
CA ASP A 39 1.76 15.49 -4.31
C ASP A 39 0.59 14.58 -4.71
N LEU A 40 -0.56 14.85 -4.13
CA LEU A 40 -1.80 14.12 -4.36
C LEU A 40 -2.26 14.17 -5.82
N ASN A 41 -1.79 15.14 -6.63
CA ASN A 41 -2.11 15.17 -8.07
C ASN A 41 -1.42 14.04 -8.85
N ARG A 42 -0.35 13.45 -8.30
CA ARG A 42 0.33 12.28 -8.91
C ARG A 42 -0.37 10.97 -8.59
N VAL A 43 -1.22 10.94 -7.56
CA VAL A 43 -1.96 9.74 -7.19
C VAL A 43 -3.10 9.53 -8.18
N ARG A 44 -3.14 8.33 -8.76
CA ARG A 44 -4.16 7.93 -9.75
C ARG A 44 -4.89 6.65 -9.34
N ALA A 45 -4.37 5.94 -8.35
CA ALA A 45 -5.01 4.77 -7.78
C ALA A 45 -4.63 4.57 -6.31
N LEU A 46 -5.40 3.74 -5.61
CA LEU A 46 -5.16 3.29 -4.26
C LEU A 46 -5.24 1.77 -4.22
N SER A 47 -4.45 1.15 -3.35
CA SER A 47 -4.57 -0.27 -3.05
C SER A 47 -4.51 -0.54 -1.56
N ILE A 48 -5.30 -1.49 -1.10
CA ILE A 48 -5.25 -2.01 0.27
C ILE A 48 -4.75 -3.45 0.19
N GLY A 49 -3.78 -3.78 1.02
CA GLY A 49 -3.20 -5.11 1.04
C GLY A 49 -2.51 -5.45 2.35
N GLU A 50 -1.97 -6.66 2.38
CA GLU A 50 -1.20 -7.18 3.51
C GLU A 50 0.29 -7.04 3.22
N ASN A 51 1.00 -6.35 4.11
CA ASN A 51 2.46 -6.29 4.09
C ASN A 51 3.04 -7.66 4.41
N LEU A 52 3.90 -8.17 3.52
CA LEU A 52 4.52 -9.48 3.70
C LEU A 52 5.60 -9.48 4.79
N VAL A 53 6.09 -8.32 5.22
CA VAL A 53 7.14 -8.19 6.25
C VAL A 53 6.57 -8.40 7.65
N ASP A 54 5.49 -7.71 7.98
CA ASP A 54 4.91 -7.73 9.34
C ASP A 54 3.48 -8.30 9.41
N GLY A 55 2.89 -8.66 8.26
CA GLY A 55 1.50 -9.13 8.16
C GLY A 55 0.46 -8.03 8.39
N GLY A 56 0.89 -6.77 8.53
CA GLY A 56 0.04 -5.63 8.78
C GLY A 56 -0.72 -5.19 7.53
N LEU A 57 -1.86 -4.54 7.73
CA LEU A 57 -2.65 -4.00 6.63
C LEU A 57 -2.13 -2.62 6.22
N MET A 58 -1.91 -2.43 4.93
CA MET A 58 -1.39 -1.18 4.36
C MET A 58 -2.32 -0.61 3.30
N LEU A 59 -2.47 0.71 3.31
CA LEU A 59 -3.01 1.49 2.21
C LEU A 59 -1.83 2.09 1.43
N LEU A 60 -1.76 1.78 0.13
CA LEU A 60 -0.80 2.37 -0.78
C LEU A 60 -1.47 3.44 -1.65
N HIS A 61 -0.74 4.53 -1.83
CA HIS A 61 -1.07 5.62 -2.72
C HIS A 61 -0.27 5.44 -3.99
N CYS A 62 -0.92 5.12 -5.12
CA CYS A 62 -0.22 4.69 -6.32
C CYS A 62 -0.36 5.67 -7.49
N ALA A 63 0.67 5.72 -8.33
CA ALA A 63 0.60 6.34 -9.65
C ALA A 63 -0.25 5.48 -10.61
N SER A 64 -0.45 5.94 -11.85
CA SER A 64 -1.31 5.26 -12.83
C SER A 64 -0.81 3.89 -13.30
N ASN A 65 0.45 3.59 -13.05
CA ASN A 65 1.13 2.32 -13.34
C ASN A 65 1.30 1.43 -12.10
N TRP A 66 0.63 1.76 -10.99
CA TRP A 66 0.71 1.05 -9.71
C TRP A 66 2.02 1.22 -8.93
N ASP A 67 2.95 2.07 -9.37
CA ASP A 67 4.10 2.45 -8.54
C ASP A 67 3.60 3.09 -7.23
N ALA A 68 4.05 2.58 -6.09
CA ALA A 68 3.68 3.18 -4.81
C ALA A 68 4.42 4.50 -4.60
N LEU A 69 3.65 5.53 -4.26
CA LEU A 69 4.13 6.87 -3.93
C LEU A 69 4.19 7.05 -2.41
N ALA A 70 3.31 6.38 -1.67
CA ALA A 70 3.29 6.35 -0.20
C ALA A 70 2.57 5.10 0.30
N GLY A 71 2.89 4.67 1.52
CA GLY A 71 2.21 3.58 2.21
C GLY A 71 1.96 3.91 3.68
N PHE A 72 0.80 3.52 4.20
CA PHE A 72 0.42 3.75 5.60
C PHE A 72 -0.24 2.50 6.19
N HIS A 73 0.12 2.19 7.44
CA HIS A 73 -0.47 1.08 8.18
C HIS A 73 -1.85 1.46 8.73
N TYR A 74 -2.75 0.48 8.72
CA TYR A 74 -4.09 0.57 9.28
C TYR A 74 -4.43 -0.69 10.04
N GLU A 75 -5.32 -0.56 11.03
CA GLU A 75 -5.79 -1.69 11.84
C GLU A 75 -6.79 -2.58 11.09
N SER A 76 -7.44 -2.05 10.05
CA SER A 76 -8.45 -2.76 9.27
C SER A 76 -8.64 -2.16 7.88
N THR A 77 -9.25 -2.93 6.99
CA THR A 77 -9.68 -2.44 5.66
C THR A 77 -10.61 -1.24 5.78
N ALA A 78 -11.58 -1.27 6.70
CA ALA A 78 -12.51 -0.16 6.91
C ALA A 78 -11.78 1.13 7.34
N ALA A 79 -10.82 1.04 8.26
CA ALA A 79 -10.02 2.18 8.68
C ALA A 79 -9.16 2.76 7.53
N ALA A 80 -8.62 1.89 6.67
CA ALA A 80 -7.88 2.30 5.48
C ALA A 80 -8.80 3.03 4.47
N GLU A 81 -9.99 2.50 4.21
CA GLU A 81 -10.99 3.12 3.33
C GLU A 81 -11.45 4.49 3.87
N ASP A 82 -11.70 4.62 5.18
CA ASP A 82 -12.03 5.89 5.83
C ASP A 82 -10.87 6.90 5.78
N GLY A 83 -9.64 6.42 5.96
CA GLY A 83 -8.42 7.20 5.80
C GLY A 83 -8.30 7.79 4.40
N ALA A 84 -8.53 6.96 3.38
CA ALA A 84 -8.55 7.37 1.98
C ALA A 84 -9.66 8.38 1.69
N ASN A 85 -10.91 8.11 2.11
CA ASN A 85 -12.04 9.04 1.94
C ASN A 85 -11.74 10.42 2.56
N SER A 86 -11.06 10.43 3.71
CA SER A 86 -10.66 11.68 4.38
C SER A 86 -9.58 12.44 3.61
N ALA A 87 -8.64 11.74 2.95
CA ALA A 87 -7.57 12.36 2.17
C ALA A 87 -8.07 12.89 0.81
N TYR A 88 -8.95 12.13 0.15
CA TYR A 88 -9.47 12.43 -1.18
C TYR A 88 -10.90 12.95 -1.13
N THR A 89 -11.16 13.91 -0.22
CA THR A 89 -12.48 14.51 -0.09
C THR A 89 -12.96 15.07 -1.43
N GLY A 90 -14.12 14.61 -1.89
CA GLY A 90 -14.72 15.00 -3.18
C GLY A 90 -14.49 14.01 -4.32
N ALA A 91 -13.64 12.99 -4.14
CA ALA A 91 -13.57 11.86 -5.05
C ALA A 91 -14.54 10.76 -4.62
N LEU A 92 -15.26 10.18 -5.59
CA LEU A 92 -16.03 8.97 -5.35
C LEU A 92 -15.06 7.78 -5.41
N LEU A 93 -14.69 7.25 -4.24
CA LEU A 93 -13.85 6.07 -4.14
C LEU A 93 -14.70 4.81 -4.34
N SER A 94 -14.44 4.09 -5.43
CA SER A 94 -15.10 2.82 -5.74
C SER A 94 -14.10 1.69 -5.54
N TRP A 95 -14.22 0.98 -4.41
CA TRP A 95 -13.33 -0.10 -4.03
C TRP A 95 -13.73 -1.43 -4.69
N GLU A 96 -12.84 -1.95 -5.52
CA GLU A 96 -12.93 -3.25 -6.16
C GLU A 96 -12.14 -4.28 -5.34
N SER A 97 -12.68 -5.48 -5.19
CA SER A 97 -11.92 -6.61 -4.64
C SER A 97 -10.91 -7.10 -5.67
N PHE A 98 -9.70 -7.41 -5.22
CA PHE A 98 -8.74 -8.10 -6.05
C PHE A 98 -9.25 -9.51 -6.36
N ARG A 99 -9.02 -9.99 -7.58
CA ARG A 99 -9.43 -11.36 -7.96
C ARG A 99 -8.76 -12.42 -7.08
N GLU A 100 -9.30 -13.63 -7.14
CA GLU A 100 -8.61 -14.78 -6.56
C GLU A 100 -7.26 -15.02 -7.26
N LEU A 101 -6.25 -15.31 -6.45
CA LEU A 101 -4.91 -15.62 -6.92
C LEU A 101 -4.83 -17.07 -7.38
N THR A 102 -4.09 -17.31 -8.45
CA THR A 102 -3.74 -18.67 -8.89
C THR A 102 -2.76 -19.30 -7.91
N SER A 103 -2.68 -20.63 -7.91
CA SER A 103 -1.70 -21.35 -7.06
C SER A 103 -0.25 -20.96 -7.35
N ALA A 104 0.07 -20.60 -8.60
CA ALA A 104 1.40 -20.13 -8.97
C ALA A 104 1.71 -18.76 -8.35
N GLU A 105 0.78 -17.81 -8.42
CA GLU A 105 0.93 -16.48 -7.82
C GLU A 105 1.03 -16.56 -6.30
N LEU A 106 0.25 -17.44 -5.67
CA LEU A 106 0.35 -17.69 -4.23
C LEU A 106 1.73 -18.23 -3.83
N ALA A 107 2.28 -19.16 -4.61
CA ALA A 107 3.61 -19.71 -4.37
C ALA A 107 4.71 -18.65 -4.54
N GLU A 108 4.60 -17.79 -5.54
CA GLU A 108 5.54 -16.68 -5.75
C GLU A 108 5.52 -15.68 -4.59
N ILE A 109 4.33 -15.28 -4.15
CA ILE A 109 4.15 -14.38 -2.99
C ILE A 109 4.73 -15.00 -1.72
N GLU A 110 4.53 -16.30 -1.51
CA GLU A 110 5.08 -16.99 -0.34
C GLU A 110 6.62 -17.04 -0.38
N ASN A 111 7.21 -17.28 -1.55
CA ASN A 111 8.66 -17.22 -1.70
C ASN A 111 9.21 -15.83 -1.36
N VAL A 112 8.57 -14.77 -1.85
CA VAL A 112 8.96 -13.38 -1.52
C VAL A 112 8.84 -13.12 -0.02
N ARG A 113 7.77 -13.59 0.63
CA ARG A 113 7.61 -13.49 2.09
C ARG A 113 8.77 -14.17 2.82
N VAL A 114 9.15 -15.38 2.41
CA VAL A 114 10.27 -16.12 3.01
C VAL A 114 11.59 -15.36 2.83
N GLU A 115 11.85 -14.83 1.63
CA GLU A 115 13.05 -14.04 1.34
C GLU A 115 13.13 -12.76 2.20
N LEU A 116 12.04 -11.99 2.26
CA LEU A 116 11.96 -10.78 3.08
C LEU A 116 12.19 -11.07 4.56
N ASN A 117 11.60 -12.16 5.07
CA ASN A 117 11.79 -12.58 6.45
C ASN A 117 13.22 -13.03 6.71
N ALA A 118 13.87 -13.73 5.78
CA ALA A 118 15.26 -14.13 5.94
C ALA A 118 16.17 -12.89 6.07
N SER A 119 16.01 -11.91 5.19
CA SER A 119 16.80 -10.67 5.24
C SER A 119 16.55 -9.83 6.49
N ALA A 120 15.32 -9.86 7.05
CA ALA A 120 15.02 -9.18 8.31
C ALA A 120 15.74 -9.80 9.53
N HIS A 121 16.10 -11.09 9.47
CA HIS A 121 16.74 -11.81 10.57
C HIS A 121 18.28 -11.87 10.47
N GLU A 122 18.88 -11.51 9.32
CA GLU A 122 20.34 -11.53 9.13
C GLU A 122 21.08 -10.31 9.71
N HIS A 123 20.35 -9.33 10.27
CA HIS A 123 20.91 -8.24 11.06
C HIS A 123 20.45 -8.31 12.52
N PRO A 124 20.96 -9.24 13.34
CA PRO A 124 20.86 -9.09 14.78
C PRO A 124 21.65 -7.85 15.17
N ASP A 125 20.93 -6.87 15.70
CA ASP A 125 21.42 -5.64 16.31
C ASP A 125 22.72 -5.92 17.09
N SER A 126 23.85 -5.51 16.51
CA SER A 126 25.15 -5.51 17.20
C SER A 126 25.21 -4.26 18.08
N SER A 127 24.26 -4.14 19.01
CA SER A 127 24.43 -3.31 20.19
C SER A 127 25.29 -4.11 21.17
N GLU A 128 26.57 -4.25 20.82
CA GLU A 128 27.61 -4.57 21.79
C GLU A 128 27.62 -3.46 22.84
N ASN A 129 27.23 -3.90 24.02
CA ASN A 129 27.33 -3.28 25.31
C ASN A 129 28.76 -2.75 25.56
N GLU A 130 29.02 -1.47 25.33
CA GLU A 130 30.20 -0.79 25.88
C GLU A 130 29.85 -0.05 27.18
N ALA A 131 30.27 -0.71 28.27
CA ALA A 131 30.80 -0.21 29.55
C ALA A 131 30.01 0.83 30.38
#